data_AF-A0A7Y1VVF0-F1
#
_entry.id   AF-A0A7Y1VVF0-F1
#
_cell.length_a   1.000
_cell.length_b   1.000
_cell.length_c   1.000
_cell.angle_alpha   90.00
_cell.angle_beta   90.00
_cell.angle_gamma   90.00
#
_symmetry.space_group_name_H-M   'P 1'
#
loop_
_entity.id
_entity.type
_entity.pdbx_description
1 polymer ?
#
loop_
_entity_poly.entity_id
_entity_poly.type
_entity_poly.pdbx_seq_one_letter_code
_entity_poly.pdbx_strand_id
1 'polypeptide(L)' 'MGVQFFFLFYKNYFSSQDNRNCSFSPSCSTYCLHSVRKKGVALGLMGAFDRLSRCNYLSPENYQIDLSTGQLLDPVE' A
#
# COMPACT_ATOMS: atom_id res chain seq x y z
N MET A 1 25.51 -7.96 -20.57
CA MET A 1 24.86 -6.63 -20.59
C MET A 1 23.36 -6.86 -20.42
N GLY A 2 23.02 -7.39 -19.24
CA GLY A 2 21.84 -8.22 -19.06
C GLY A 2 21.02 -7.74 -17.89
N VAL A 3 19.71 -7.92 -18.00
CA VAL A 3 18.67 -8.02 -16.96
C VAL A 3 18.60 -6.90 -15.89
N GLN A 4 19.71 -6.38 -15.39
CA GLN A 4 19.85 -5.23 -14.50
C GLN A 4 19.21 -3.96 -15.07
N PHE A 5 19.30 -3.70 -16.37
CA PHE A 5 18.64 -2.52 -16.94
C PHE A 5 17.12 -2.62 -16.84
N PHE A 6 16.54 -3.79 -17.14
CA PHE A 6 15.10 -4.02 -17.01
C PHE A 6 14.64 -4.05 -15.55
N PHE A 7 15.44 -4.64 -14.65
CA PHE A 7 15.16 -4.62 -13.21
C PHE A 7 15.23 -3.20 -12.63
N LEU A 8 16.22 -2.40 -13.03
CA LEU A 8 16.34 -1.01 -12.61
C LEU A 8 15.26 -0.14 -13.25
N PHE A 9 14.85 -0.40 -14.49
CA PHE A 9 13.74 0.30 -15.14
C PHE A 9 12.42 -0.01 -14.44
N TYR A 10 12.12 -1.28 -14.16
CA TYR A 10 10.95 -1.69 -13.39
C TYR A 10 10.98 -1.09 -11.98
N LYS A 11 12.10 -1.19 -11.26
CA LYS A 11 12.25 -0.57 -9.95
C LYS A 11 12.05 0.94 -10.04
N ASN A 12 12.69 1.65 -10.94
CA ASN A 12 12.63 3.11 -10.95
C ASN A 12 11.28 3.66 -11.44
N TYR A 13 10.60 2.94 -12.33
CA TYR A 13 9.33 3.38 -12.93
C TYR A 13 8.10 2.90 -12.15
N PHE A 14 8.13 1.68 -11.60
CA PHE A 14 7.03 1.16 -10.77
C PHE A 14 7.23 1.40 -9.26
N SER A 15 8.46 1.45 -8.73
CA SER A 15 8.68 1.89 -7.33
C SER A 15 8.39 3.39 -7.15
N SER A 16 8.17 4.15 -8.22
CA SER A 16 7.69 5.53 -8.13
C SER A 16 6.21 5.62 -7.70
N GLN A 17 5.45 4.53 -7.73
CA GLN A 17 4.15 4.46 -7.03
C GLN A 17 4.31 4.27 -5.52
N ASP A 18 5.50 3.83 -5.08
CA ASP A 18 6.00 3.93 -3.72
C ASP A 18 6.71 5.30 -3.58
N ASN A 19 5.94 6.37 -3.77
CA ASN A 19 6.36 7.66 -3.20
C ASN A 19 6.65 7.34 -1.73
N ARG A 20 7.82 7.70 -1.21
CA ARG A 20 8.40 7.19 0.06
C ARG A 20 7.50 7.32 1.31
N ASN A 21 6.31 7.92 1.18
CA ASN A 21 5.21 7.87 2.12
C ASN A 21 3.97 7.30 1.42
N CYS A 22 3.57 6.07 1.79
CA CYS A 22 2.21 5.61 1.54
C CYS A 22 1.24 6.66 2.10
N SER A 23 0.19 7.02 1.35
CA SER A 23 -0.83 7.97 1.84
C SER A 23 -1.61 7.44 3.03
N PHE A 24 -1.40 6.18 3.39
CA PHE A 24 -2.08 5.53 4.47
C PHE A 24 -1.15 4.95 5.53
N SER A 25 -1.69 4.88 6.75
CA SER A 25 -1.06 4.25 7.89
C SER A 25 -1.97 3.14 8.48
N PRO A 26 -1.47 1.91 8.65
CA PRO A 26 -0.13 1.45 8.24
C PRO A 26 0.03 1.42 6.72
N SER A 27 1.27 1.33 6.23
CA SER A 27 1.55 1.29 4.79
C SER A 27 0.87 0.09 4.11
N CYS A 28 0.55 0.18 2.81
CA CYS A 28 -0.11 -0.91 2.07
C CYS A 28 0.61 -2.27 2.17
N SER A 29 1.95 -2.27 2.20
CA SER A 29 2.76 -3.48 2.40
C SER A 29 2.59 -4.07 3.80
N THR A 30 2.58 -3.21 4.83
CA THR A 30 2.32 -3.60 6.22
C THR A 30 0.88 -4.09 6.39
N TYR A 31 -0.10 -3.39 5.80
CA TYR A 31 -1.50 -3.80 5.78
C TYR A 31 -1.67 -5.19 5.13
N CYS A 32 -0.99 -5.45 4.00
CA CYS A 32 -1.00 -6.76 3.35
C CYS A 32 -0.46 -7.85 4.27
N LEU A 33 0.70 -7.63 4.88
CA LEU A 33 1.30 -8.57 5.81
C LEU A 33 0.38 -8.86 7.01
N HIS A 34 -0.24 -7.83 7.57
CA HIS A 34 -1.17 -7.95 8.69
C HIS A 34 -2.46 -8.68 8.27
N SER A 35 -2.98 -8.39 7.08
CA SER A 35 -4.18 -9.02 6.53
C SER A 35 -3.97 -10.50 6.26
N VAL A 36 -2.83 -10.88 5.67
CA VAL A 36 -2.46 -12.29 5.46
C VAL A 36 -2.30 -13.02 6.79
N ARG A 37 -1.67 -12.38 7.79
CA ARG A 37 -1.49 -12.97 9.13
C ARG A 37 -2.80 -13.16 9.88
N LYS A 38 -3.75 -12.21 9.78
CA LYS A 38 -5.04 -12.25 10.48
C LYS A 38 -6.10 -13.10 9.78
N LYS A 39 -6.23 -12.95 8.45
CA LYS A 39 -7.34 -13.50 7.65
C LYS A 39 -6.93 -14.71 6.79
N GLY A 40 -5.65 -15.09 6.82
CA GLY A 40 -5.09 -16.11 5.94
C GLY A 40 -4.75 -15.59 4.54
N VAL A 41 -4.08 -16.40 3.73
CA VAL A 41 -3.49 -15.96 2.45
C VAL A 41 -4.56 -15.46 1.46
N ALA A 42 -5.64 -16.21 1.25
CA ALA A 42 -6.66 -15.84 0.25
C ALA A 42 -7.38 -14.53 0.62
N LEU A 43 -7.99 -14.47 1.80
CA LEU A 43 -8.72 -13.28 2.25
C LEU A 43 -7.79 -12.10 2.52
N GLY A 44 -6.57 -12.37 3.00
CA GLY A 44 -5.56 -11.35 3.24
C GLY A 44 -5.09 -10.69 1.94
N LEU A 45 -4.89 -11.46 0.88
CA LEU A 45 -4.56 -10.93 -0.44
C LEU A 45 -5.74 -10.15 -1.04
N MET A 46 -6.97 -10.65 -0.94
CA MET A 46 -8.16 -9.92 -1.39
C MET A 46 -8.28 -8.56 -0.69
N GLY A 47 -8.10 -8.53 0.63
CA GLY A 47 -8.08 -7.29 1.40
C GLY A 47 -6.93 -6.35 1.00
N ALA A 48 -5.75 -6.89 0.67
CA ALA A 48 -4.63 -6.09 0.19
C ALA A 48 -4.86 -5.51 -1.21
N PHE A 49 -5.53 -6.25 -2.12
CA PHE A 49 -5.87 -5.77 -3.46
C PHE A 49 -6.96 -4.70 -3.42
N ASP A 50 -8.00 -4.92 -2.61
CA ASP A 50 -9.00 -3.89 -2.31
C ASP A 50 -8.33 -2.64 -1.74
N ARG A 51 -7.35 -2.83 -0.85
CA ARG A 51 -6.62 -1.71 -0.28
C ARG A 51 -5.82 -0.92 -1.31
N LEU A 52 -5.14 -1.63 -2.20
CA LEU A 52 -4.33 -1.05 -3.27
C LEU A 52 -5.22 -0.31 -4.29
N SER A 53 -6.41 -0.81 -4.58
CA SER A 53 -7.36 -0.15 -5.49
C SER A 53 -7.91 1.17 -4.91
N ARG A 54 -8.01 1.26 -3.57
CA ARG A 54 -8.35 2.48 -2.83
C ARG A 54 -7.12 3.35 -2.53
N CYS A 55 -5.92 2.95 -2.93
CA CYS A 55 -4.67 3.70 -2.73
C CYS A 55 -4.49 4.83 -3.76
N ASN A 56 -5.55 5.57 -3.99
CA ASN A 56 -5.57 6.84 -4.71
C ASN A 56 -6.32 7.81 -3.78
N TYR A 57 -5.83 9.03 -3.63
CA TYR A 57 -6.40 10.03 -2.71
C TYR A 57 -7.77 10.55 -3.20
N LEU A 58 -8.60 9.71 -3.82
CA LEU A 58 -9.89 10.08 -4.42
C LEU A 58 -11.01 10.18 -3.38
N SER A 59 -10.85 9.57 -2.21
CA SER A 59 -11.87 9.63 -1.16
C SER A 59 -11.26 9.70 0.26
N PRO A 60 -10.42 10.71 0.55
CA PRO A 60 -9.80 10.89 1.86
C PRO A 60 -10.83 11.12 2.98
N GLU A 61 -12.02 11.65 2.66
CA GLU A 61 -13.11 11.92 3.60
C GLU A 61 -13.64 10.66 4.31
N ASN A 62 -13.41 9.48 3.74
CA ASN A 62 -13.84 8.21 4.32
C ASN A 62 -12.86 7.65 5.37
N TYR A 63 -11.72 8.30 5.58
CA TYR A 63 -10.68 7.84 6.50
C TYR A 63 -10.36 8.90 7.54
N GLN A 64 -9.93 8.45 8.72
CA GLN A 64 -9.39 9.36 9.73
C GLN A 64 -8.00 9.80 9.29
N ILE A 65 -7.71 11.11 9.40
CA ILE A 65 -6.40 11.65 9.08
C ILE A 65 -5.58 11.70 10.37
N ASP A 66 -4.40 11.10 10.35
CA ASP A 66 -3.39 11.30 11.38
C ASP A 66 -2.80 12.71 11.22
N LEU A 67 -3.09 13.59 12.18
CA LEU A 67 -2.64 14.98 12.16
C LEU A 67 -1.11 15.13 12.27
N SER A 68 -0.41 14.09 12.74
CA SER A 68 1.04 14.12 12.89
C SER A 68 1.80 13.74 11.62
N THR A 69 1.22 12.87 10.79
CA THR A 69 1.83 12.36 9.56
C THR A 69 1.11 12.83 8.29
N GLY A 70 -0.12 13.31 8.41
CA GLY A 70 -1.03 13.60 7.30
C GLY A 70 -1.56 12.35 6.58
N GLN A 71 -1.35 11.16 7.16
CA GLN A 71 -1.73 9.88 6.54
C GLN A 71 -3.17 9.49 6.88
N LEU A 72 -3.82 8.82 5.94
CA LEU A 72 -5.15 8.25 6.10
C LEU A 72 -5.06 6.92 6.89
N LEU A 73 -5.83 6.78 7.96
CA LEU A 73 -5.82 5.60 8.82
C LEU A 73 -6.76 4.51 8.28
N ASP A 74 -6.23 3.30 8.14
CA ASP A 74 -7.00 2.10 7.75
C ASP A 74 -6.34 0.85 8.36
N PRO A 75 -6.65 0.53 9.63
CA PRO A 75 -6.14 -0.66 10.28
C PRO A 75 -6.77 -1.93 9.68
N VAL A 76 -6.02 -3.03 9.69
CA VAL A 76 -6.60 -4.34 9.38
C VAL A 76 -7.54 -4.74 10.51
N GLU A 77 -8.85 -4.79 10.23
CA GLU A 77 -9.87 -5.38 11.11
C GLU A 77 -9.60 -6.87 11.34
#